data_AF-A0A7C1ZGJ0-F1
#
_entry.id   AF-A0A7C1ZGJ0-F1
#
_cell.length_a   1.000
_cell.length_b   1.000
_cell.length_c   1.000
_cell.angle_alpha   90.00
_cell.angle_beta   90.00
_cell.angle_gamma   90.00
#
_symmetry.space_group_name_H-M   'P 1'
#
loop_
_entity.id
_entity.type
_entity.pdbx_description
1 polymer ?
#
loop_
_entity_poly.entity_id
_entity_poly.type
_entity_poly.pdbx_seq_one_letter_code
_entity_poly.pdbx_strand_id
1 'polypeptide(L)' 'MNLTLKALLKSPWVFHLSTGSCNNCDIEILDCLTPRFDIERFGMRLVGSIRHADV' A
#
# COMPACT_ATOMS: atom_id res chain seq x y z
N MET A 1 7.77 4.14 21.48
CA MET A 1 7.68 4.56 20.06
C MET A 1 7.25 6.03 20.01
N ASN A 2 7.92 6.88 19.23
CA ASN A 2 7.54 8.30 19.12
C ASN A 2 6.14 8.44 18.46
N LEU A 3 5.41 9.51 18.79
CA LEU A 3 4.09 9.82 18.25
C LEU A 3 4.09 9.88 16.71
N THR A 4 5.13 10.48 16.12
CA THR A 4 5.29 10.58 14.65
C THR A 4 5.38 9.21 13.99
N LEU A 5 6.22 8.31 14.54
CA LEU A 5 6.36 6.95 14.05
C LEU A 5 5.03 6.16 14.22
N LYS A 6 4.31 6.40 15.32
CA LYS A 6 2.99 5.82 15.54
C LYS A 6 1.94 6.30 14.55
N ALA A 7 1.99 7.57 14.13
CA ALA A 7 1.12 8.10 13.11
C ALA A 7 1.41 7.45 11.74
N LEU A 8 2.68 7.39 11.34
CA LEU A 8 3.09 6.79 10.06
C LEU A 8 2.64 5.32 9.94
N LEU A 9 2.83 4.52 10.99
CA LEU A 9 2.42 3.11 11.01
C LEU A 9 0.91 2.89 10.98
N LYS A 10 0.10 3.91 11.24
CA LYS A 10 -1.36 3.83 11.23
C LYS A 10 -2.00 4.31 9.93
N SER A 11 -1.23 4.92 9.03
CA SER A 11 -1.74 5.40 7.74
C SER A 11 -0.69 5.40 6.62
N PRO A 12 0.02 4.29 6.36
CA PRO A 12 1.08 4.29 5.35
C PRO A 12 0.48 4.30 3.94
N TRP A 13 0.98 5.18 3.07
CA TRP A 13 0.55 5.24 1.68
C TRP A 13 1.55 4.48 0.80
N VAL A 14 1.04 3.60 -0.06
CA VAL A 14 1.84 2.65 -0.84
C VAL A 14 1.84 2.99 -2.33
N PHE A 15 2.95 2.77 -3.01
CA PHE A 15 3.07 2.85 -4.46
C PHE A 15 3.59 1.52 -5.03
N HIS A 16 2.86 0.96 -6.00
CA HIS A 16 3.29 -0.25 -6.69
C HIS A 16 4.13 0.11 -7.92
N LEU A 17 5.34 -0.47 -7.99
CA LEU A 17 6.23 -0.37 -9.13
C LEU A 17 6.43 -1.76 -9.77
N SER A 18 6.14 -1.87 -11.06
CA SER A 18 6.39 -3.07 -11.87
C SER A 18 7.50 -2.82 -12.88
N THR A 19 8.51 -3.69 -12.93
CA THR A 19 9.69 -3.57 -13.82
C THR A 19 9.91 -4.84 -14.63
N GLY A 20 8.88 -5.27 -15.38
CA GLY A 20 8.91 -6.51 -16.17
C GLY A 20 8.36 -7.71 -15.41
N SER A 21 7.23 -7.52 -14.73
CA SER A 21 6.52 -8.55 -13.96
C SER A 21 5.87 -9.63 -14.84
N CYS A 22 5.65 -10.82 -14.27
CA CYS A 22 4.79 -11.86 -14.84
C CYS A 22 3.30 -11.67 -14.47
N ASN A 23 2.95 -10.55 -13.85
CA ASN A 23 1.61 -10.14 -13.37
C ASN A 23 1.04 -10.94 -12.19
N ASN A 24 1.65 -12.04 -11.77
CA ASN A 24 1.14 -12.81 -10.62
C ASN A 24 1.11 -11.98 -9.33
N CYS A 25 2.22 -11.36 -8.93
CA CYS A 25 2.25 -10.53 -7.72
C CYS A 25 1.39 -9.27 -7.86
N ASP A 26 1.21 -8.75 -9.08
CA ASP A 26 0.42 -7.54 -9.32
C ASP A 26 -1.07 -7.82 -9.09
N ILE A 27 -1.54 -9.03 -9.44
CA ILE A 27 -2.89 -9.51 -9.12
C ILE A 27 -3.06 -9.68 -7.60
N GLU A 28 -2.07 -10.23 -6.90
CA GLU A 28 -2.14 -10.38 -5.43
C GLU A 28 -2.18 -9.01 -4.72
N ILE A 29 -1.45 -8.01 -5.23
CA ILE A 29 -1.54 -6.62 -4.73
C ILE A 29 -2.95 -6.06 -4.94
N LEU A 30 -3.57 -6.33 -6.08
CA LEU A 30 -4.96 -5.95 -6.32
C LEU A 30 -5.92 -6.66 -5.37
N ASP A 31 -5.70 -7.94 -5.08
CA ASP A 31 -6.57 -8.72 -4.19
C ASP A 31 -6.52 -8.20 -2.75
N CYS A 32 -5.37 -7.69 -2.29
CA CYS A 32 -5.26 -6.98 -1.01
C CYS A 32 -6.18 -5.74 -0.92
N LEU A 33 -6.55 -5.13 -2.04
CA LEU A 33 -7.46 -3.98 -2.10
C LEU A 33 -8.94 -4.41 -2.25
N THR A 34 -9.23 -5.70 -2.41
CA THR A 34 -10.60 -6.18 -2.50
C THR A 34 -11.21 -6.38 -1.12
N PRO A 35 -12.56 -6.40 -0.98
CA PRO A 35 -13.22 -6.52 0.32
C PRO A 35 -12.84 -7.76 1.15
N ARG A 36 -12.30 -8.81 0.51
CA ARG A 36 -11.90 -10.04 1.22
C ARG A 36 -10.63 -9.85 2.05
N PHE A 37 -9.64 -9.14 1.48
CA PHE A 37 -8.34 -8.90 2.11
C PHE A 37 -8.06 -7.42 2.37
N ASP A 38 -9.11 -6.60 2.34
CA ASP A 38 -9.09 -5.14 2.42
C ASP A 38 -8.04 -4.59 3.41
N ILE A 39 -6.98 -4.02 2.82
CA ILE A 39 -5.92 -3.36 3.56
C ILE A 39 -6.27 -1.91 3.93
N GLU A 40 -7.30 -1.30 3.33
CA GLU A 40 -7.69 0.09 3.60
C GLU A 40 -8.16 0.24 5.06
N ARG A 41 -8.75 -0.80 5.65
CA ARG A 41 -9.10 -0.84 7.09
C ARG A 41 -7.91 -0.66 8.04
N PHE A 42 -6.69 -0.91 7.57
CA PHE A 42 -5.46 -0.69 8.34
C PHE A 42 -4.86 0.71 8.11
N GLY A 43 -5.52 1.55 7.32
CA GLY A 43 -5.07 2.89 6.95
C GLY A 43 -4.16 2.92 5.72
N MET A 44 -3.98 1.78 5.04
CA MET A 44 -3.16 1.70 3.83
C MET A 44 -3.92 2.26 2.63
N ARG A 45 -3.20 2.93 1.72
CA ARG A 45 -3.81 3.44 0.48
C ARG A 45 -2.84 3.37 -0.68
N LEU A 46 -3.27 2.78 -1.79
CA LEU A 46 -2.51 2.80 -3.04
C LEU A 46 -2.60 4.19 -3.69
N VAL A 47 -1.46 4.84 -3.92
CA VAL A 47 -1.38 6.15 -4.57
C VAL A 47 -0.69 6.05 -5.93
N GLY A 48 -1.03 6.97 -6.85
CA GLY A 48 -0.52 6.96 -8.23
C GLY A 48 0.80 7.71 -8.45
N SER A 49 1.39 8.30 -7.41
CA SER A 49 2.65 9.05 -7.52
C SER A 49 3.55 8.75 -6.34
N ILE A 50 4.82 8.44 -6.63
CA ILE A 50 5.88 8.18 -5.65
C ILE A 50 6.08 9.37 -4.70
N ARG A 51 5.75 10.60 -5.14
CA ARG A 51 5.87 11.82 -4.31
C ARG A 51 4.92 11.84 -3.11
N HIS A 52 3.86 11.03 -3.14
CA HIS A 52 2.88 10.95 -2.06
C HIS A 52 2.97 9.63 -1.28
N ALA A 53 3.82 8.70 -1.72
CA ALA A 53 3.94 7.38 -1.10
C ALA A 53 5.00 7.41 0.01
N ASP A 54 4.71 6.70 1.09
CA ASP A 54 5.67 6.42 2.17
C ASP A 54 6.47 5.14 1.89
N VAL A 55 5.88 4.22 1.11
CA VAL A 55 6.42 2.89 0.75
C VAL A 55 6.24 2.61 -0.73
#